data_AF-A0A7L3JE53-F1
#
_entry.id   AF-A0A7L3JE53-F1
#
_cell.length_a   1.000
_cell.length_b   1.000
_cell.length_c   1.000
_cell.angle_alpha   90.00
_cell.angle_beta   90.00
_cell.angle_gamma   90.00
#
_symmetry.space_group_name_H-M   'P 1'
#
loop_
_entity.id
_entity.type
_entity.pdbx_description
1 polymer ?
#
loop_
_entity_poly.entity_id
_entity_poly.type
_entity_poly.pdbx_seq_one_letter_code
_entity_poly.pdbx_strand_id
1 'polypeptide(L)'
;TVYPDICTISLVAVGDMNKHVDKLLFWEDVYGFDMSCMKKAVIPEAVVEVLDPNTLISTASVIKHIDCNTASTPDLEFSSDFTLTITTSTKCTAVAGFFDIFFEKNCHNKVLFSTGPQCTKTHWKQTVFLLEKPIPVEAGEALRGKITVRKNRKDPRSLFITLSVKDTQQTYSLQ
;
A
#
# COMPACT_ATOMS: atom_id res chain seq x y z
N THR A 1 25.32 -4.90 16.40
CA THR A 1 24.56 -4.57 15.19
C THR A 1 23.30 -5.38 15.18
N VAL A 2 22.16 -4.74 14.99
CA VAL A 2 20.88 -5.43 14.81
C VAL A 2 20.77 -5.86 13.36
N TYR A 3 20.26 -7.07 13.10
CA TYR A 3 19.95 -7.55 11.75
C TYR A 3 18.50 -8.04 11.67
N PRO A 4 17.80 -7.80 10.54
CA PRO A 4 18.18 -6.87 9.47
C PRO A 4 18.39 -5.45 9.99
N ASP A 5 19.34 -4.71 9.42
CA ASP A 5 19.74 -3.40 9.92
C ASP A 5 18.96 -2.26 9.26
N ILE A 6 18.52 -2.43 8.01
CA ILE A 6 17.75 -1.41 7.29
C ILE A 6 16.48 -2.03 6.71
N CYS A 7 15.38 -1.26 6.80
CA CYS A 7 14.11 -1.57 6.15
C CYS A 7 13.59 -0.32 5.43
N THR A 8 12.98 -0.51 4.26
CA THR A 8 12.24 0.54 3.54
C THR A 8 10.79 0.14 3.35
N ILE A 9 9.88 1.11 3.36
CA ILE A 9 8.47 0.92 2.98
C ILE A 9 8.23 1.75 1.72
N SER A 10 7.60 1.13 0.73
CA SER A 10 7.35 1.71 -0.58
C SER A 10 5.88 1.60 -0.96
N LEU A 11 5.39 2.57 -1.73
CA LEU A 11 4.06 2.56 -2.36
C LEU A 11 4.17 2.45 -3.88
N VAL A 12 3.16 1.85 -4.51
CA VAL A 12 2.99 1.78 -5.97
C VAL A 12 1.52 1.88 -6.34
N ALA A 13 1.17 2.53 -7.45
CA ALA A 13 -0.20 2.61 -7.94
C ALA A 13 -0.58 1.34 -8.72
N VAL A 14 -1.84 0.92 -8.56
CA VAL A 14 -2.41 -0.27 -9.20
C VAL A 14 -3.63 0.13 -10.02
N GLY A 15 -3.71 -0.38 -11.26
CA GLY A 15 -4.85 -0.22 -12.16
C GLY A 15 -5.46 -1.57 -12.50
N ASP A 16 -6.32 -2.08 -11.64
CA ASP A 16 -7.05 -3.35 -11.83
C ASP A 16 -8.56 -3.10 -11.67
N MET A 17 -9.22 -2.81 -12.79
CA MET A 17 -10.66 -2.55 -12.81
C MET A 17 -11.50 -3.80 -12.54
N ASN A 18 -11.02 -4.97 -12.95
CA ASN A 18 -11.75 -6.22 -12.75
C ASN A 18 -11.84 -6.53 -11.26
N LYS A 19 -10.70 -6.49 -10.53
CA LYS A 19 -10.72 -6.67 -9.07
C LYS A 19 -11.47 -5.58 -8.34
N HIS A 20 -11.41 -4.34 -8.83
CA HIS A 20 -12.15 -3.23 -8.23
C HIS A 20 -13.67 -3.45 -8.30
N VAL A 21 -14.14 -3.86 -9.49
CA VAL A 21 -15.53 -4.27 -9.73
C VAL A 21 -15.92 -5.46 -8.86
N ASP A 22 -15.10 -6.52 -8.83
CA ASP A 22 -15.39 -7.73 -8.05
C ASP A 22 -15.48 -7.44 -6.54
N LYS A 23 -14.69 -6.49 -6.01
CA LYS A 23 -14.73 -6.15 -4.57
C LYS A 23 -15.83 -5.16 -4.21
N LEU A 24 -16.28 -4.33 -5.16
CA LEU A 24 -17.25 -3.27 -4.88
C LEU A 24 -18.63 -3.56 -5.48
N LEU A 25 -18.73 -3.82 -6.78
CA LEU A 25 -20.01 -4.07 -7.45
C LEU A 25 -20.65 -5.40 -7.05
N PHE A 26 -19.88 -6.36 -6.54
CA PHE A 26 -20.43 -7.59 -5.93
C PHE A 26 -21.52 -7.29 -4.91
N TRP A 27 -21.37 -6.21 -4.13
CA TRP A 27 -22.34 -5.84 -3.11
C TRP A 27 -23.60 -5.15 -3.66
N GLU A 28 -23.63 -4.72 -4.92
CA GLU A 28 -24.85 -4.13 -5.50
C GLU A 28 -25.93 -5.17 -5.81
N ASP A 29 -25.52 -6.41 -6.11
CA ASP A 29 -26.44 -7.50 -6.43
C ASP A 29 -25.85 -8.85 -5.96
N VAL A 30 -26.19 -9.23 -4.73
CA VAL A 30 -25.82 -10.53 -4.15
C VAL A 30 -27.01 -11.47 -4.31
N TYR A 31 -27.09 -12.15 -5.45
CA TYR A 31 -28.19 -13.09 -5.78
C TYR A 31 -29.60 -12.47 -5.79
N GLY A 32 -29.73 -11.24 -6.30
CA GLY A 32 -30.98 -10.47 -6.37
C GLY A 32 -31.19 -9.51 -5.19
N PHE A 33 -30.24 -9.43 -4.25
CA PHE A 33 -30.33 -8.59 -3.07
C PHE A 33 -29.30 -7.45 -3.11
N ASP A 34 -29.77 -6.21 -2.96
CA ASP A 34 -28.92 -5.03 -2.82
C ASP A 34 -28.27 -5.00 -1.42
N MET A 35 -26.96 -5.22 -1.38
CA MET A 35 -26.12 -5.15 -0.18
C MET A 35 -25.13 -3.98 -0.25
N SER A 36 -25.42 -2.93 -1.02
CA SER A 36 -24.49 -1.83 -1.30
C SER A 36 -23.99 -1.10 -0.03
N CYS A 37 -24.72 -1.22 1.08
CA CYS A 37 -24.30 -0.76 2.40
C CYS A 37 -22.96 -1.37 2.86
N MET A 38 -22.62 -2.59 2.42
CA MET A 38 -21.39 -3.31 2.77
C MET A 38 -20.14 -2.66 2.19
N LYS A 39 -20.24 -1.92 1.07
CA LYS A 39 -19.10 -1.19 0.49
C LYS A 39 -18.42 -0.28 1.52
N LYS A 40 -19.22 0.38 2.37
CA LYS A 40 -18.71 1.28 3.42
C LYS A 40 -17.92 0.56 4.51
N ALA A 41 -18.15 -0.75 4.69
CA ALA A 41 -17.42 -1.57 5.65
C ALA A 41 -16.13 -2.17 5.03
N VAL A 42 -16.17 -2.54 3.75
CA VAL A 42 -15.03 -3.19 3.06
C VAL A 42 -13.95 -2.20 2.63
N ILE A 43 -14.34 -1.01 2.17
CA ILE A 43 -13.42 0.04 1.68
C ILE A 43 -12.36 0.44 2.72
N PRO A 44 -12.70 0.62 4.02
CA PRO A 44 -11.71 0.92 5.06
C PRO A 44 -10.84 -0.27 5.48
N GLU A 45 -10.97 -1.46 4.91
CA GLU A 45 -10.11 -2.60 5.26
C GLU A 45 -8.98 -2.73 4.23
N ALA A 46 -7.73 -2.70 4.71
CA ALA A 46 -6.58 -2.99 3.86
C ALA A 46 -6.50 -4.50 3.59
N VAL A 47 -6.25 -4.90 2.34
CA VAL A 47 -6.23 -6.31 1.94
C VAL A 47 -4.79 -6.81 1.75
N VAL A 48 -4.47 -7.99 2.26
CA VAL A 48 -3.16 -8.62 2.06
C VAL A 48 -3.24 -9.71 0.99
N GLU A 49 -2.77 -9.40 -0.22
CA GLU A 49 -2.84 -10.29 -1.38
C GLU A 49 -1.60 -10.19 -2.29
N VAL A 50 -1.37 -11.22 -3.11
CA VAL A 50 -0.33 -11.17 -4.14
C VAL A 50 -0.90 -10.42 -5.33
N LEU A 51 -0.23 -9.33 -5.71
CA LEU A 51 -0.60 -8.54 -6.88
C LEU A 51 -0.01 -9.14 -8.15
N ASP A 52 -0.76 -9.01 -9.25
CA ASP A 52 -0.23 -9.27 -10.59
C ASP A 52 0.69 -8.11 -10.98
N PRO A 53 1.98 -8.34 -11.27
CA PRO A 53 2.92 -7.28 -11.66
C PRO A 53 2.46 -6.46 -12.87
N ASN A 54 1.63 -7.03 -13.74
CA ASN A 54 1.10 -6.35 -14.93
C ASN A 54 0.04 -5.28 -14.59
N THR A 55 -0.51 -5.30 -13.38
CA THR A 55 -1.50 -4.31 -12.91
C THR A 55 -0.86 -3.06 -12.31
N LEU A 56 0.48 -3.02 -12.20
CA LEU A 56 1.19 -1.86 -11.67
C LEU A 56 1.27 -0.76 -12.73
N ILE A 57 0.85 0.44 -12.35
CA ILE A 57 0.72 1.57 -13.29
C ILE A 57 1.61 2.76 -12.91
N SER A 58 2.53 2.58 -11.97
CA SER A 58 3.52 3.60 -11.60
C SER A 58 4.86 3.00 -11.23
N THR A 59 5.88 3.85 -11.13
CA THR A 59 7.09 3.53 -10.37
C THR A 59 6.77 3.49 -8.87
N ALA A 60 7.57 2.74 -8.10
CA ALA A 60 7.46 2.74 -6.65
C ALA A 60 8.05 4.01 -6.04
N SER A 61 7.48 4.47 -4.93
CA SER A 61 7.98 5.60 -4.12
C SER A 61 8.25 5.12 -2.70
N VAL A 62 9.49 5.27 -2.24
CA VAL A 62 9.85 4.99 -0.84
C VAL A 62 9.21 6.06 0.06
N ILE A 63 8.46 5.63 1.06
CA ILE A 63 7.75 6.52 2.01
C ILE A 63 8.38 6.51 3.39
N LYS A 64 9.15 5.48 3.73
CA LYS A 64 9.81 5.36 5.02
C LYS A 64 11.12 4.58 4.87
N HIS A 65 12.16 5.07 5.53
CA HIS A 65 13.41 4.39 5.76
C HIS A 65 13.57 4.18 7.27
N ILE A 66 13.99 2.98 7.68
CA ILE A 66 14.15 2.60 9.09
C ILE A 66 15.54 1.98 9.23
N ASP A 67 16.40 2.57 10.06
CA ASP A 67 17.64 1.94 10.54
C ASP A 67 17.37 1.38 11.93
N CYS A 68 17.37 0.05 12.06
CA CYS A 68 17.06 -0.66 13.30
C CYS A 68 18.09 -0.41 14.42
N ASN A 69 19.26 0.16 14.12
CA ASN A 69 20.25 0.52 15.14
C ASN A 69 19.95 1.87 15.80
N THR A 70 19.11 2.71 15.19
CA THR A 70 18.80 4.07 15.68
C THR A 70 17.30 4.34 15.87
N ALA A 71 16.44 3.54 15.22
CA ALA A 71 15.00 3.70 15.29
C ALA A 71 14.44 3.52 16.70
N SER A 72 13.45 4.35 17.03
CA SER A 72 12.72 4.34 18.29
C SER A 72 11.22 4.11 18.06
N THR A 73 10.47 3.75 19.11
CA THR A 73 9.04 3.44 18.96
C THR A 73 8.19 4.61 18.43
N PRO A 74 8.46 5.90 18.75
CA PRO A 74 7.76 7.02 18.12
C PRO A 74 8.00 7.13 16.61
N ASP A 75 9.13 6.65 16.09
CA ASP A 75 9.46 6.74 14.66
C ASP A 75 8.56 5.84 13.79
N LEU A 76 7.84 4.91 14.41
CA LEU A 76 6.93 3.98 13.75
C LEU A 76 5.55 4.58 13.46
N GLU A 77 5.20 5.70 14.11
CA GLU A 77 4.05 6.53 13.74
C GLU A 77 4.55 7.73 12.93
N PHE A 78 4.25 7.77 11.64
CA PHE A 78 4.84 8.75 10.74
C PHE A 78 3.85 9.29 9.71
N SER A 79 4.23 10.41 9.08
CA SER A 79 3.57 10.96 7.91
C SER A 79 4.62 11.21 6.84
N SER A 80 4.27 10.93 5.58
CA SER A 80 5.18 11.08 4.45
C SER A 80 4.41 11.52 3.22
N ASP A 81 4.92 12.53 2.53
CA ASP A 81 4.44 12.88 1.20
C ASP A 81 5.11 11.93 0.19
N PHE A 82 4.37 11.52 -0.84
CA PHE A 82 4.87 10.62 -1.87
C PHE A 82 4.51 11.12 -3.26
N THR A 83 5.26 10.64 -4.26
CA THR A 83 4.97 10.91 -5.67
C THR A 83 5.13 9.63 -6.46
N LEU A 84 4.04 9.17 -7.07
CA LEU A 84 4.02 7.99 -7.93
C LEU A 84 4.05 8.46 -9.38
N THR A 85 5.14 8.19 -10.09
CA THR A 85 5.26 8.51 -11.52
C THR A 85 4.50 7.46 -12.31
N ILE A 86 3.39 7.87 -12.93
CA ILE A 86 2.49 6.99 -13.67
C ILE A 86 3.16 6.53 -14.97
N THR A 87 3.10 5.23 -15.24
CA THR A 87 3.71 4.59 -16.41
C THR A 87 2.68 4.19 -17.46
N THR A 88 1.39 4.07 -17.07
CA THR A 88 0.31 3.62 -17.96
C THR A 88 -0.93 4.50 -17.77
N SER A 89 -1.46 5.06 -18.86
CA SER A 89 -2.72 5.80 -18.85
C SER A 89 -3.90 4.86 -18.60
N THR A 90 -4.58 5.00 -17.46
CA THR A 90 -5.73 4.17 -17.07
C THR A 90 -6.42 4.76 -15.83
N LYS A 91 -7.27 3.99 -15.15
CA LYS A 91 -7.81 4.33 -13.83
C LYS A 91 -6.99 3.65 -12.73
N CYS A 92 -6.42 4.45 -11.85
CA CYS A 92 -5.84 3.97 -10.59
C CYS A 92 -6.97 3.50 -9.66
N THR A 93 -6.99 2.21 -9.35
CA THR A 93 -8.03 1.57 -8.53
C THR A 93 -7.58 1.32 -7.10
N ALA A 94 -6.27 1.23 -6.86
CA ALA A 94 -5.70 1.03 -5.54
C ALA A 94 -4.28 1.60 -5.44
N VAL A 95 -3.81 1.78 -4.22
CA VAL A 95 -2.39 1.96 -3.92
C VAL A 95 -1.92 0.73 -3.14
N ALA A 96 -0.78 0.17 -3.51
CA ALA A 96 -0.20 -0.98 -2.84
C ALA A 96 1.04 -0.59 -2.05
N GLY A 97 1.20 -1.15 -0.86
CA GLY A 97 2.37 -1.03 -0.01
C GLY A 97 3.14 -2.34 0.07
N PHE A 98 4.46 -2.24 0.06
CA PHE A 98 5.39 -3.34 0.30
C PHE A 98 6.64 -2.81 1.00
N PHE A 99 7.54 -3.71 1.39
CA PHE A 99 8.78 -3.35 2.07
C PHE A 99 9.98 -4.14 1.56
N ASP A 100 11.16 -3.55 1.69
CA ASP A 100 12.44 -4.17 1.38
C ASP A 100 13.27 -4.29 2.67
N ILE A 101 14.06 -5.36 2.77
CA ILE A 101 14.85 -5.71 3.94
C ILE A 101 16.30 -5.89 3.54
N PHE A 102 17.20 -5.19 4.24
CA PHE A 102 18.63 -5.14 3.93
C PHE A 102 19.46 -5.65 5.11
N PHE A 103 20.54 -6.37 4.78
CA PHE A 103 21.60 -6.82 5.68
C PHE A 103 22.92 -6.22 5.18
N GLU A 104 23.31 -5.05 5.69
CA GLU A 104 24.41 -4.26 5.16
C GLU A 104 25.58 -4.07 6.11
N LYS A 105 25.32 -3.58 7.33
CA LYS A 105 26.36 -3.07 8.23
C LYS A 105 27.29 -4.19 8.70
N ASN A 106 28.57 -4.10 8.37
CA ASN A 106 29.61 -5.10 8.68
C ASN A 106 29.42 -6.46 7.99
N CYS A 107 28.66 -6.53 6.90
CA CYS A 107 28.55 -7.73 6.07
C CYS A 107 29.57 -7.68 4.91
N HIS A 108 30.40 -8.72 4.76
CA HIS A 108 31.25 -8.87 3.57
C HIS A 108 30.40 -9.10 2.30
N ASN A 109 29.34 -9.90 2.42
CA ASN A 109 28.34 -10.12 1.39
C ASN A 109 27.02 -9.53 1.85
N LYS A 110 26.59 -8.41 1.25
CA LYS A 110 25.31 -7.79 1.55
C LYS A 110 24.16 -8.65 1.01
N VAL A 111 23.09 -8.76 1.78
CA VAL A 111 21.88 -9.51 1.40
C VAL A 111 20.68 -8.56 1.41
N LEU A 112 19.82 -8.69 0.41
CA LEU A 112 18.59 -7.92 0.24
C LEU A 112 17.48 -8.88 -0.18
N PHE A 113 16.27 -8.66 0.31
CA PHE A 113 15.08 -9.15 -0.37
C PHE A 113 13.97 -8.11 -0.33
N SER A 114 13.11 -8.16 -1.35
CA SER A 114 11.93 -7.31 -1.48
C SER A 114 10.67 -8.15 -1.35
N THR A 115 9.64 -7.58 -0.73
CA THR A 115 8.26 -8.11 -0.77
C THR A 115 7.43 -7.47 -1.88
N GLY A 116 8.06 -6.69 -2.74
CA GLY A 116 7.39 -6.00 -3.84
C GLY A 116 6.78 -6.95 -4.87
N PRO A 117 5.74 -6.49 -5.58
CA PRO A 117 5.03 -7.30 -6.57
C PRO A 117 5.93 -7.72 -7.76
N GLN A 118 6.98 -6.97 -8.07
CA GLN A 118 7.95 -7.29 -9.13
C GLN A 118 8.98 -8.37 -8.72
N CYS A 119 8.94 -8.84 -7.47
CA CYS A 119 9.87 -9.83 -6.93
C CYS A 119 9.19 -11.17 -6.67
N THR A 120 10.00 -12.19 -6.35
CA THR A 120 9.47 -13.50 -5.98
C THR A 120 8.53 -13.37 -4.77
N LYS A 121 7.32 -13.92 -4.89
CA LYS A 121 6.30 -13.83 -3.83
C LYS A 121 6.83 -14.32 -2.49
N THR A 122 6.48 -13.60 -1.43
CA THR A 122 6.74 -13.98 -0.04
C THR A 122 5.43 -14.21 0.70
N HIS A 123 5.49 -14.76 1.92
CA HIS A 123 4.29 -14.95 2.75
C HIS A 123 3.62 -13.63 3.17
N TRP A 124 4.37 -12.52 3.17
CA TRP A 124 3.83 -11.18 3.46
C TRP A 124 2.95 -10.64 2.34
N LYS A 125 3.12 -11.14 1.11
CA LYS A 125 2.42 -10.62 -0.08
C LYS A 125 2.58 -9.09 -0.18
N GLN A 126 1.53 -8.37 -0.58
CA GLN A 126 1.46 -6.91 -0.56
C GLN A 126 0.20 -6.43 0.16
N THR A 127 0.26 -5.24 0.75
CA THR A 127 -0.91 -4.59 1.36
C THR A 127 -1.56 -3.68 0.33
N VAL A 128 -2.86 -3.85 0.09
CA VAL A 128 -3.63 -3.14 -0.94
C VAL A 128 -4.64 -2.20 -0.28
N PHE A 129 -4.55 -0.92 -0.63
CA PHE A 129 -5.44 0.15 -0.21
C PHE A 129 -6.39 0.48 -1.37
N LEU A 130 -7.59 -0.12 -1.35
CA LEU A 130 -8.58 0.06 -2.42
C LEU A 130 -9.20 1.45 -2.38
N LEU A 131 -9.16 2.17 -3.50
CA LEU A 131 -9.79 3.48 -3.62
C LEU A 131 -11.30 3.31 -3.85
N GLU A 132 -12.13 4.00 -3.08
CA GLU A 132 -13.59 3.99 -3.30
C GLU A 132 -13.96 4.40 -4.75
N LYS A 133 -13.32 5.46 -5.25
CA LYS A 133 -13.50 5.96 -6.61
C LYS A 133 -12.18 5.85 -7.36
N PRO A 134 -12.12 5.05 -8.45
CA PRO A 134 -10.93 4.99 -9.28
C PRO A 134 -10.57 6.37 -9.84
N ILE A 135 -9.27 6.69 -9.82
CA ILE A 135 -8.76 7.99 -10.23
C ILE A 135 -8.19 7.87 -11.66
N PRO A 136 -8.71 8.62 -12.65
CA PRO A 136 -8.09 8.70 -13.96
C PRO A 136 -6.67 9.28 -13.85
N VAL A 137 -5.72 8.61 -14.50
CA VAL A 137 -4.31 9.00 -14.54
C VAL A 137 -3.74 8.81 -15.94
N GLU A 138 -2.77 9.65 -16.29
CA GLU A 138 -2.08 9.60 -17.58
C GLU A 138 -0.61 9.19 -17.44
N ALA A 139 -0.07 8.46 -18.41
CA ALA A 139 1.35 8.12 -18.44
C ALA A 139 2.22 9.40 -18.41
N GLY A 140 3.23 9.42 -17.54
CA GLY A 140 4.07 10.58 -17.26
C GLY A 140 3.52 11.52 -16.18
N GLU A 141 2.27 11.35 -15.72
CA GLU A 141 1.70 12.11 -14.61
C GLU A 141 2.46 11.81 -13.30
N ALA A 142 2.70 12.84 -12.50
CA ALA A 142 3.20 12.70 -11.14
C ALA A 142 2.02 12.70 -10.15
N LEU A 143 1.54 11.50 -9.79
CA LEU A 143 0.45 11.34 -8.83
C LEU A 143 0.98 11.58 -7.42
N ARG A 144 0.69 12.76 -6.88
CA ARG A 144 1.14 13.19 -5.54
C ARG A 144 0.11 12.83 -4.48
N GLY A 145 0.61 12.50 -3.30
CA GLY A 145 -0.24 12.22 -2.16
C GLY A 145 0.52 12.27 -0.85
N LYS A 146 -0.20 11.96 0.23
CA LYS A 146 0.32 11.88 1.59
C LYS A 146 -0.19 10.61 2.25
N ILE A 147 0.70 9.91 2.94
CA ILE A 147 0.36 8.76 3.78
C ILE A 147 0.67 9.08 5.24
N THR A 148 -0.20 8.66 6.14
CA THR A 148 -0.02 8.76 7.59
C THR A 148 -0.29 7.41 8.22
N VAL A 149 0.68 6.88 8.96
CA VAL A 149 0.57 5.60 9.66
C VAL A 149 0.55 5.88 11.15
N ARG A 150 -0.49 5.40 11.84
CA ARG A 150 -0.68 5.58 13.28
C ARG A 150 -1.06 4.28 13.94
N LYS A 151 -0.67 4.13 15.20
CA LYS A 151 -1.07 3.00 16.01
C LYS A 151 -2.50 3.19 16.51
N ASN A 152 -3.32 2.14 16.45
CA ASN A 152 -4.62 2.19 17.10
C ASN A 152 -4.44 2.10 18.63
N ARG A 153 -4.93 3.13 19.36
CA ARG A 153 -4.81 3.17 20.83
C ARG A 153 -5.75 2.18 21.53
N LYS A 154 -6.87 1.82 20.90
CA LYS A 154 -7.86 0.87 21.47
C LYS A 154 -7.46 -0.58 21.24
N ASP A 155 -6.82 -0.85 20.11
CA ASP A 155 -6.24 -2.15 19.78
C ASP A 155 -4.80 -1.94 19.29
N PRO A 156 -3.80 -2.09 20.20
CA PRO A 156 -2.40 -1.84 19.87
C PRO A 156 -1.82 -2.70 18.75
N ARG A 157 -2.50 -3.77 18.32
CA ARG A 157 -2.07 -4.63 17.22
C ARG A 157 -2.51 -4.10 15.86
N SER A 158 -3.53 -3.26 15.80
CA SER A 158 -3.97 -2.66 14.54
C SER A 158 -3.33 -1.30 14.26
N LEU A 159 -3.19 -1.03 12.96
CA LEU A 159 -2.71 0.24 12.44
C LEU A 159 -3.84 0.97 11.72
N PHE A 160 -3.85 2.28 11.85
CA PHE A 160 -4.62 3.18 11.00
C PHE A 160 -3.69 3.80 9.96
N ILE A 161 -4.01 3.57 8.69
CA ILE A 161 -3.28 4.12 7.56
C ILE A 161 -4.20 5.12 6.87
N THR A 162 -3.89 6.41 6.93
CA THR A 162 -4.62 7.43 6.19
C THR A 162 -3.87 7.76 4.91
N LEU A 163 -4.54 7.61 3.78
CA LEU A 163 -4.03 7.91 2.45
C LEU A 163 -4.81 9.10 1.87
N SER A 164 -4.09 10.12 1.41
CA SER A 164 -4.63 11.29 0.72
C SER A 164 -4.02 11.37 -0.68
N VAL A 165 -4.84 11.29 -1.72
CA VAL A 165 -4.42 11.36 -3.13
C VAL A 165 -5.46 12.15 -3.93
N LYS A 166 -5.01 13.17 -4.69
CA LYS A 166 -5.90 14.17 -5.31
C LYS A 166 -6.93 14.70 -4.30
N ASP A 167 -8.22 14.67 -4.65
CA ASP A 167 -9.33 15.13 -3.80
C ASP A 167 -9.90 14.04 -2.87
N THR A 168 -9.23 12.89 -2.77
CA THR A 168 -9.68 11.74 -1.96
C THR A 168 -8.81 11.57 -0.73
N GLN A 169 -9.45 11.40 0.43
CA GLN A 169 -8.81 11.01 1.68
C GLN A 169 -9.56 9.84 2.29
N GLN A 170 -8.84 8.76 2.58
CA GLN A 170 -9.42 7.54 3.12
C GLN A 170 -8.52 6.99 4.23
N THR A 171 -9.13 6.43 5.27
CA THR A 171 -8.39 5.76 6.34
C THR A 171 -8.71 4.28 6.32
N TYR A 172 -7.66 3.48 6.35
CA TYR A 172 -7.70 2.04 6.34
C TYR A 172 -7.30 1.50 7.70
N SER A 173 -7.94 0.42 8.13
CA SER A 173 -7.48 -0.42 9.23
C SER A 173 -6.74 -1.61 8.66
N LEU A 174 -5.57 -1.90 9.25
CA LEU A 174 -4.82 -3.12 9.02
C LEU A 174 -4.68 -3.84 10.36
N GLN A 175 -5.12 -5.10 10.42
CA GLN A 175 -5.06 -5.98 11.59
C GLN A 175 -4.02 -7.08 11.40
#